data_AF-A0A356IN21-F1
#
_entry.id   AF-A0A356IN21-F1
#
_cell.length_a   1.000
_cell.length_b   1.000
_cell.length_c   1.000
_cell.angle_alpha   90.00
_cell.angle_beta   90.00
_cell.angle_gamma   90.00
#
_symmetry.space_group_name_H-M   'P 1'
#
loop_
_entity.id
_entity.type
_entity.pdbx_description
1 polymer ?
#
loop_
_entity_poly.entity_id
_entity_poly.type
_entity_poly.pdbx_seq_one_letter_code
_entity_poly.pdbx_strand_id
1 'polypeptide(L)' 'DGSYGIAEGLIYSFPCVCKNGDWEIVQGLEISDFSSEKMKATETELSEERDAVAHLLP' A
#
# COMPACT_ATOMS: atom_id res chain seq x y z
N ASP A 1 -0.38 -6.38 3.39
CA ASP A 1 -0.03 -7.83 3.34
C ASP A 1 1.03 -8.14 2.28
N GLY A 2 1.72 -7.15 1.72
CA GLY A 2 2.63 -7.39 0.59
C GLY A 2 1.97 -7.37 -0.79
N SER A 3 0.64 -7.17 -0.87
CA SER A 3 -0.10 -7.12 -2.13
C SER A 3 0.54 -6.14 -3.11
N TYR A 4 0.67 -6.58 -4.37
CA TYR A 4 1.25 -5.80 -5.46
C TYR A 4 2.71 -5.33 -5.24
N GLY A 5 3.45 -5.99 -4.35
CA GLY A 5 4.87 -5.71 -4.11
C GLY A 5 5.13 -4.50 -3.20
N ILE A 6 4.09 -3.97 -2.55
CA ILE A 6 4.19 -2.89 -1.56
C ILE A 6 4.69 -3.45 -0.22
N ALA A 7 5.58 -2.73 0.47
CA ALA A 7 6.12 -3.11 1.77
C ALA A 7 5.02 -3.50 2.78
N GLU A 8 5.20 -4.67 3.41
CA GLU A 8 4.30 -5.13 4.45
C GLU A 8 4.33 -4.17 5.67
N GLY A 9 3.16 -3.94 6.27
CA GLY A 9 3.03 -3.02 7.40
C GLY A 9 2.95 -1.54 7.02
N LEU A 10 3.18 -1.18 5.75
CA LEU A 10 2.90 0.16 5.26
C LEU A 10 1.38 0.33 5.08
N ILE A 11 0.82 1.40 5.66
CA ILE A 11 -0.57 1.78 5.38
C ILE A 11 -0.59 2.36 3.96
N TYR A 12 -1.23 1.62 3.05
CA TYR A 12 -1.26 1.93 1.63
C TYR A 12 -2.67 1.67 1.07
N SER A 13 -3.08 2.45 0.08
CA SER A 13 -4.41 2.33 -0.54
C SER A 13 -4.41 1.23 -1.60
N PHE A 14 -5.35 0.29 -1.50
CA PHE A 14 -5.50 -0.84 -2.42
C PHE A 14 -6.91 -0.89 -3.03
N PRO A 15 -7.07 -1.48 -4.22
CA PRO A 15 -8.38 -1.82 -4.74
C PRO A 15 -8.99 -2.93 -3.89
N CYS A 16 -10.13 -2.66 -3.26
CA CYS A 16 -10.81 -3.59 -2.37
C CYS A 16 -12.27 -3.81 -2.76
N VAL A 17 -12.81 -4.98 -2.41
CA VAL A 17 -14.25 -5.26 -2.43
C VAL A 17 -14.74 -5.36 -0.99
N CYS A 18 -15.81 -4.64 -0.67
CA CYS A 18 -16.48 -4.72 0.63
C CYS A 18 -17.77 -5.52 0.50
N LYS A 19 -17.93 -6.58 1.30
CA LYS A 19 -19.12 -7.44 1.27
C LYS A 19 -19.42 -7.97 2.67
N ASN A 20 -20.69 -7.91 3.08
CA ASN A 20 -21.18 -8.46 4.35
C ASN A 20 -20.47 -7.94 5.61
N GLY A 21 -19.90 -6.72 5.57
CA GLY A 21 -19.15 -6.15 6.70
C GLY A 21 -17.65 -6.46 6.68
N ASP A 22 -17.22 -7.32 5.77
CA ASP A 22 -15.81 -7.64 5.52
C ASP A 22 -15.29 -6.93 4.28
N TRP A 23 -13.96 -6.92 4.13
CA TRP A 23 -13.27 -6.40 2.96
C TRP A 23 -12.13 -7.32 2.55
N GLU A 24 -11.85 -7.34 1.24
CA GLU A 24 -10.73 -8.09 0.66
C GLU A 24 -10.02 -7.24 -0.40
N ILE A 25 -8.69 -7.33 -0.46
CA ILE A 25 -7.90 -6.73 -1.54
C ILE A 25 -8.15 -7.55 -2.81
N VAL A 26 -8.55 -6.88 -3.88
CA VAL A 26 -8.68 -7.50 -5.20
C VAL A 26 -7.28 -7.97 -5.63
N GLN A 27 -7.14 -9.24 -5.99
CA GLN A 27 -5.88 -9.83 -6.44
C GLN A 27 -5.87 -10.04 -7.97
N GLY A 28 -4.68 -10.16 -8.55
CA GLY A 28 -4.52 -10.54 -9.96
C GLY A 28 -4.75 -9.41 -10.96
N LEU A 29 -4.74 -8.15 -10.54
CA LEU A 29 -4.75 -7.01 -11.46
C LEU A 29 -3.38 -6.84 -12.12
N GLU A 30 -3.38 -6.61 -13.42
CA GLU A 30 -2.17 -6.25 -14.14
C GLU A 30 -1.75 -4.83 -13.77
N ILE A 31 -0.50 -4.68 -13.33
CA ILE A 31 0.10 -3.38 -13.05
C ILE A 31 0.98 -3.02 -14.24
N SER A 32 0.57 -1.97 -14.96
CA SER A 32 1.39 -1.40 -16.04
C SER A 32 2.65 -0.73 -15.48
N ASP A 33 3.69 -0.55 -16.31
CA ASP A 33 4.92 0.13 -15.90
C ASP A 33 4.63 1.55 -15.36
N PHE A 34 3.73 2.30 -16.01
CA PHE A 34 3.30 3.61 -15.54
C PHE A 34 2.66 3.56 -14.15
N SER A 35 1.77 2.58 -13.92
CA SER A 35 1.14 2.37 -12.62
C SER A 35 2.19 2.01 -11.55
N SER A 36 3.12 1.12 -11.88
CA SER A 36 4.20 0.68 -10.99
C SER A 36 5.09 1.83 -10.55
N GLU A 37 5.48 2.72 -11.48
CA GLU A 37 6.28 3.91 -11.16
C GLU A 37 5.55 4.85 -10.19
N LYS A 38 4.26 5.08 -10.40
CA LYS A 38 3.45 5.89 -9.48
C LYS A 38 3.29 5.24 -8.11
N MET A 39 3.08 3.94 -8.08
CA MET A 39 2.97 3.19 -6.83
C MET A 39 4.26 3.29 -6.01
N LYS A 40 5.43 3.13 -6.64
CA LYS A 40 6.73 3.28 -5.97
C LYS A 40 6.97 4.68 -5.42
N ALA A 41 6.56 5.71 -6.17
CA ALA A 41 6.68 7.09 -5.70
C ALA A 41 5.88 7.33 -4.42
N THR A 42 4.62 6.88 -4.38
CA THR A 42 3.75 6.98 -3.20
C THR A 42 4.24 6.09 -2.05
N GLU A 43 4.74 4.89 -2.35
CA GLU A 43 5.33 4.01 -1.34
C GLU A 43 6.54 4.65 -0.65
N THR A 44 7.37 5.37 -1.41
CA THR A 44 8.54 6.09 -0.90
C THR A 44 8.11 7.21 0.04
N GLU A 45 7.17 8.06 -0.40
CA GLU A 45 6.61 9.16 0.40
C GLU A 45 6.05 8.67 1.74
N LEU A 46 5.21 7.62 1.71
CA LEU A 46 4.61 7.06 2.93
C LEU A 46 5.63 6.41 3.86
N SER A 47 6.69 5.80 3.30
CA SER A 47 7.78 5.23 4.10
C SER A 47 8.56 6.33 4.81
N GLU A 48 8.84 7.44 4.12
CA GLU A 48 9.49 8.62 4.71
C GLU A 48 8.63 9.26 5.81
N GLU A 49 7.30 9.37 5.60
CA GLU A 49 6.37 9.86 6.62
C GLU A 49 6.37 8.96 7.87
N ARG A 50 6.31 7.64 7.69
CA ARG A 50 6.39 6.66 8.78
C ARG A 50 7.69 6.83 9.56
N ASP A 51 8.82 6.92 8.85
CA ASP A 51 10.14 7.02 9.47
C ASP A 51 10.30 8.36 10.21
N ALA A 52 9.72 9.43 9.68
CA ALA A 52 9.70 10.75 10.33
C ALA A 52 8.95 10.72 11.68
N VAL A 53 7.87 9.95 11.81
CA VAL A 53 7.12 9.83 13.07
C VAL A 53 7.54 8.66 13.94
N ALA A 54 8.49 7.83 13.50
CA ALA A 54 8.89 6.61 14.21
C ALA A 54 9.35 6.88 15.65
N HIS A 55 9.97 8.03 15.90
CA HIS A 55 10.42 8.47 17.23
C HIS A 55 9.27 8.83 18.21
N LEU A 56 8.03 8.92 17.72
CA LEU A 56 6.83 9.18 18.53
C LEU A 56 6.11 7.89 18.96
N LEU A 57 6.53 6.73 18.41
CA LEU A 57 5.96 5.44 18.75
C LEU A 57 6.71 4.83 19.96
N PRO A 58 5.99 4.23 20.92
CA PRO A 58 6.56 3.69 22.16
C PRO A 58 7.42 2.42 21.96
#